data_AF-A0A117S730-F1
#
_entry.id   AF-A0A117S730-F1
#
_cell.length_a   1.000
_cell.length_b   1.000
_cell.length_c   1.000
_cell.angle_alpha   90.00
_cell.angle_beta   90.00
_cell.angle_gamma   90.00
#
_symmetry.space_group_name_H-M   'P 1'
#
loop_
_entity.id
_entity.type
_entity.pdbx_description
1 polymer ?
#
loop_
_entity_poly.entity_id
_entity_poly.type
_entity_poly.pdbx_seq_one_letter_code
_entity_poly.pdbx_strand_id
1 'polypeptide(L)'
;MRVAALLTALLLAGCGQSAPQSAMPARSWEYYVAHPAEIEPMQKICRSWSGSNAPAASQPAVVTTNCRAAAFAKSQLQLTK
;
A
#
# COMPACT_ATOMS: atom_id res chain seq x y z
N MET A 1 27.64 35.69 -7.86
CA MET A 1 26.29 35.08 -7.74
C MET A 1 26.21 33.87 -8.68
N ARG A 2 26.60 32.66 -8.22
CA ARG A 2 26.61 31.42 -9.03
C ARG A 2 26.06 30.21 -8.26
N VAL A 3 25.20 30.45 -7.28
CA VAL A 3 24.64 29.39 -6.41
C VAL A 3 23.14 29.17 -6.67
N ALA A 4 22.47 30.07 -7.38
CA ALA A 4 21.01 30.04 -7.55
C ALA A 4 20.50 29.00 -8.56
N ALA A 5 21.36 28.42 -9.42
CA ALA A 5 20.92 27.53 -10.49
C ALA A 5 20.69 26.07 -10.06
N LEU A 6 21.18 25.65 -8.89
CA LEU A 6 21.10 24.26 -8.44
C LEU A 6 19.79 23.92 -7.70
N LEU A 7 19.03 24.92 -7.26
CA LEU A 7 17.79 24.70 -6.49
C LEU A 7 16.58 24.36 -7.38
N THR A 8 16.60 24.72 -8.65
CA THR A 8 15.44 24.55 -9.55
C THR A 8 15.27 23.11 -10.04
N ALA A 9 16.31 22.28 -10.00
CA ALA A 9 16.27 20.90 -10.50
C ALA A 9 15.60 19.90 -9.52
N LEU A 10 15.49 20.24 -8.24
CA LEU A 10 14.89 19.36 -7.21
C LEU A 10 13.35 19.42 -7.17
N LEU A 11 12.73 20.38 -7.86
CA LEU A 11 11.26 20.57 -7.85
C LEU A 11 10.50 19.66 -8.82
N LEU A 12 11.18 18.95 -9.72
CA LEU A 12 10.55 18.17 -10.79
C LEU A 12 10.34 16.68 -10.44
N ALA A 13 10.80 16.21 -9.28
CA ALA A 13 10.54 14.83 -8.83
C ALA A 13 9.13 14.62 -8.23
N GLY A 14 8.27 15.66 -8.21
CA GLY A 14 6.91 15.60 -7.63
C GLY A 14 5.79 15.29 -8.63
N CYS A 15 6.06 15.28 -9.94
CA CYS A 15 5.01 15.10 -10.93
C CYS A 15 4.73 13.62 -11.20
N GLY A 16 3.77 13.07 -10.46
CA GLY A 16 2.96 11.95 -10.93
C GLY A 16 3.40 10.56 -10.48
N GLN A 17 3.49 10.33 -9.16
CA GLN A 17 3.35 8.94 -8.70
C GLN A 17 1.91 8.51 -9.02
N SER A 18 1.76 7.51 -9.88
CA SER A 18 0.46 6.91 -10.17
C SER A 18 -0.22 6.50 -8.86
N ALA A 19 -1.53 6.75 -8.77
CA ALA A 19 -2.31 6.40 -7.59
C ALA A 19 -2.10 4.91 -7.27
N PRO A 20 -1.83 4.54 -6.00
CA PRO A 20 -1.63 3.14 -5.65
C PRO A 20 -2.84 2.28 -6.03
N GLN A 21 -2.59 0.99 -6.31
CA GLN A 21 -3.64 0.06 -6.73
C GLN A 21 -4.82 0.05 -5.73
N SER A 22 -6.01 0.22 -6.27
CA SER A 22 -7.27 0.38 -5.52
C SER A 22 -8.36 -0.60 -5.95
N ALA A 23 -8.39 -0.96 -7.23
CA ALA A 23 -9.35 -1.91 -7.77
C ALA A 23 -9.00 -3.34 -7.32
N MET A 24 -9.83 -3.89 -6.43
CA MET A 24 -9.73 -5.26 -5.93
C MET A 24 -11.07 -5.67 -5.30
N PRO A 25 -11.39 -6.98 -5.25
CA PRO A 25 -12.50 -7.47 -4.44
C PRO A 25 -12.19 -7.33 -2.95
N ALA A 26 -13.23 -7.20 -2.13
CA ALA A 26 -13.08 -7.35 -0.68
C ALA A 26 -12.74 -8.82 -0.36
N ARG A 27 -11.76 -9.03 0.51
CA ARG A 27 -11.31 -10.36 0.96
C ARG A 27 -11.31 -10.39 2.48
N SER A 28 -11.77 -11.51 3.05
CA SER A 28 -11.74 -11.74 4.49
C SER A 28 -10.38 -12.30 4.93
N TRP A 29 -10.16 -12.41 6.23
CA TRP A 29 -8.91 -13.01 6.73
C TRP A 29 -8.87 -14.52 6.48
N GLU A 30 -10.01 -15.21 6.52
CA GLU A 30 -10.13 -16.63 6.19
C GLU A 30 -9.71 -16.91 4.75
N TYR A 31 -10.08 -16.01 3.82
CA TYR A 31 -9.62 -16.09 2.43
C TYR A 31 -8.08 -16.07 2.35
N TYR A 32 -7.42 -15.15 3.06
CA TYR A 32 -5.97 -15.04 3.04
C TYR A 32 -5.27 -16.20 3.77
N VAL A 33 -5.90 -16.81 4.78
CA VAL A 33 -5.41 -18.05 5.40
C VAL A 33 -5.47 -19.20 4.39
N ALA A 34 -6.55 -19.32 3.62
CA ALA A 34 -6.69 -20.32 2.58
C ALA A 34 -5.79 -20.06 1.35
N HIS A 35 -5.40 -18.79 1.11
CA HIS A 35 -4.58 -18.36 -0.02
C HIS A 35 -3.33 -17.59 0.46
N PRO A 36 -2.40 -18.23 1.19
CA PRO A 36 -1.28 -17.55 1.85
C PRO A 36 -0.35 -16.83 0.86
N ALA A 37 -0.28 -17.29 -0.39
CA ALA A 37 0.49 -16.67 -1.46
C ALA A 37 0.00 -15.24 -1.81
N GLU A 38 -1.26 -14.90 -1.50
CA GLU A 38 -1.82 -13.56 -1.77
C GLU A 38 -1.58 -12.54 -0.65
N ILE A 39 -1.08 -12.98 0.52
CA ILE A 39 -0.81 -12.10 1.66
C ILE A 39 0.28 -11.07 1.32
N GLU A 40 1.40 -11.51 0.77
CA GLU A 40 2.51 -10.60 0.44
C GLU A 40 2.16 -9.59 -0.66
N PRO A 41 1.50 -9.98 -1.78
CA PRO A 41 0.94 -9.04 -2.74
C PRO A 41 0.03 -7.99 -2.10
N MET A 42 -0.90 -8.41 -1.23
CA MET A 42 -1.78 -7.45 -0.54
C MET A 42 -0.96 -6.52 0.38
N GLN A 43 0.00 -7.04 1.14
CA GLN A 43 0.87 -6.22 1.99
C GLN A 43 1.72 -5.21 1.20
N LYS A 44 2.12 -5.55 -0.03
CA LYS A 44 2.80 -4.60 -0.93
C LYS A 44 1.89 -3.43 -1.30
N ILE A 45 0.62 -3.70 -1.62
CA ILE A 45 -0.37 -2.65 -1.88
C ILE A 45 -0.56 -1.77 -0.63
N CYS A 46 -0.67 -2.38 0.55
CA CYS A 46 -0.80 -1.65 1.81
C CYS A 46 0.38 -0.70 2.07
N ARG A 47 1.61 -1.16 1.83
CA ARG A 47 2.81 -0.32 1.94
C ARG A 47 2.82 0.79 0.90
N SER A 48 2.36 0.52 -0.32
CA SER A 48 2.27 1.54 -1.38
C SER A 48 1.31 2.66 -1.00
N TRP A 49 0.16 2.34 -0.39
CA TRP A 49 -0.76 3.35 0.13
C TRP A 49 -0.16 4.13 1.30
N SER A 50 0.40 3.42 2.29
CA SER A 50 1.02 4.05 3.46
C SER A 50 2.21 4.96 3.13
N GLY A 51 2.94 4.67 2.06
CA GLY A 51 4.07 5.47 1.60
C GLY A 51 3.71 6.50 0.52
N SER A 52 2.44 6.58 0.12
CA SER A 52 2.01 7.56 -0.87
C SER A 52 1.78 8.95 -0.25
N ASN A 53 1.89 9.99 -1.07
CA ASN A 53 1.47 11.35 -0.72
C ASN A 53 -0.04 11.56 -0.95
N ALA A 54 -0.81 10.51 -1.24
CA ALA A 54 -2.24 10.61 -1.44
C ALA A 54 -2.93 10.98 -0.12
N PRO A 55 -3.96 11.86 -0.12
CA PRO A 55 -4.71 12.15 1.08
C PRO A 55 -5.26 10.87 1.74
N ALA A 56 -5.23 10.76 3.06
CA ALA A 56 -5.74 9.57 3.74
C ALA A 56 -7.20 9.25 3.38
N ALA A 57 -8.03 10.27 3.16
CA ALA A 57 -9.41 10.14 2.72
C ALA A 57 -9.57 9.58 1.29
N SER A 58 -8.52 9.59 0.46
CA SER A 58 -8.57 9.02 -0.89
C SER A 58 -8.27 7.53 -0.91
N GLN A 59 -7.83 6.93 0.19
CA GLN A 59 -7.61 5.49 0.27
C GLN A 59 -8.95 4.75 0.30
N PRO A 60 -9.25 3.87 -0.68
CA PRO A 60 -10.51 3.16 -0.71
C PRO A 60 -10.67 2.22 0.49
N ALA A 61 -11.88 2.16 1.05
CA ALA A 61 -12.18 1.31 2.20
C ALA A 61 -11.86 -0.18 1.97
N VAL A 62 -11.98 -0.66 0.73
CA VAL A 62 -11.63 -2.04 0.35
C VAL A 62 -10.13 -2.32 0.55
N VAL A 63 -9.26 -1.35 0.27
CA VAL A 63 -7.82 -1.47 0.50
C VAL A 63 -7.56 -1.62 2.00
N THR A 64 -8.11 -0.71 2.82
CA THR A 64 -7.92 -0.75 4.28
C THR A 64 -8.42 -2.05 4.88
N THR A 65 -9.59 -2.53 4.43
CA THR A 65 -10.19 -3.79 4.89
C THR A 65 -9.30 -4.97 4.56
N ASN A 66 -8.86 -5.08 3.30
CA ASN A 66 -7.99 -6.17 2.86
C ASN A 66 -6.61 -6.12 3.54
N CYS A 67 -6.08 -4.92 3.81
CA CYS A 67 -4.83 -4.77 4.57
C CYS A 67 -4.93 -5.33 5.98
N ARG A 68 -6.02 -5.03 6.69
CA ARG A 68 -6.28 -5.58 8.03
C ARG A 68 -6.45 -7.10 7.99
N ALA A 69 -7.22 -7.58 7.03
CA ALA A 69 -7.46 -9.02 6.84
C ALA A 69 -6.17 -9.79 6.55
N ALA A 70 -5.34 -9.32 5.61
CA ALA A 70 -4.07 -9.95 5.26
C ALA A 70 -3.05 -9.89 6.40
N ALA A 71 -3.01 -8.79 7.17
CA ALA A 71 -2.16 -8.69 8.35
C ALA A 71 -2.57 -9.70 9.42
N PHE A 72 -3.87 -9.79 9.72
CA PHE A 72 -4.39 -10.77 10.68
C PHE A 72 -4.10 -12.21 10.23
N ALA A 73 -4.38 -12.54 8.97
CA ALA A 73 -4.09 -13.86 8.41
C ALA A 73 -2.61 -14.23 8.52
N LYS A 74 -1.69 -13.28 8.25
CA LYS A 74 -0.26 -13.50 8.45
C LYS A 74 0.07 -13.84 9.89
N SER A 75 -0.49 -13.11 10.86
CA SER A 75 -0.30 -13.40 12.28
C SER A 75 -0.84 -14.77 12.66
N GLN A 76 -2.04 -15.16 12.19
CA GLN A 76 -2.59 -16.50 12.43
C GLN A 76 -1.65 -17.59 11.91
N LEU A 77 -1.18 -17.48 10.67
CA LEU A 77 -0.28 -18.46 10.06
C LEU A 77 1.10 -18.53 10.74
N GLN A 78 1.53 -17.47 11.43
CA GLN A 78 2.77 -17.47 12.23
C GLN A 78 2.58 -18.15 13.58
N LEU A 79 1.37 -18.12 14.15
CA LEU A 79 1.03 -18.77 15.41
C LEU A 79 0.76 -20.27 15.25
N THR A 80 0.34 -20.71 14.06
CA THR A 80 0.02 -22.11 13.76
C THR A 80 1.18 -22.90 13.13
N LYS A 81 2.37 -22.30 13.01
CA LYS A 81 3.60 -22.96 12.57
C LYS A 81 4.43 -23.39 13.77
#